data_AF-A0AA41UY44-F1
#
_entry.id   AF-A0AA41UY44-F1
#
_cell.length_a   1.000
_cell.length_b   1.000
_cell.length_c   1.000
_cell.angle_alpha   90.00
_cell.angle_beta   90.00
_cell.angle_gamma   90.00
#
_symmetry.space_group_name_H-M   'P 1'
#
loop_
_entity.id
_entity.type
_entity.pdbx_description
1 polymer ?
#
loop_
_entity_poly.entity_id
_entity_poly.type
_entity_poly.pdbx_seq_one_letter_code
_entity_poly.pdbx_strand_id
1 'polypeptide(L)' 'LKNKQTGAICELLDKKEGIMRKNMMGKRVDKSCRSVISPDPYLAVNEIGIPPCFADELTYAE' A
#
# COMPACT_ATOMS: atom_id res chain seq x y z
N LEU A 1 -27.48 16.07 -19.65
CA LEU A 1 -27.66 15.75 -18.22
C LEU A 1 -27.49 14.24 -18.05
N LYS A 2 -26.26 13.77 -17.80
CA LYS A 2 -26.01 12.33 -17.59
C LYS A 2 -26.57 11.95 -16.23
N ASN A 3 -27.67 11.21 -16.21
CA ASN A 3 -28.23 10.59 -15.01
C ASN A 3 -27.13 9.75 -14.35
N LYS A 4 -26.55 10.28 -13.27
CA LYS A 4 -25.74 9.51 -12.33
C LYS A 4 -26.72 8.62 -11.59
N GLN A 5 -27.03 7.45 -12.14
CA GLN A 5 -27.67 6.39 -11.39
C GLN A 5 -26.77 6.14 -10.18
N THR A 6 -27.23 6.51 -8.99
CA THR A 6 -26.73 5.98 -7.73
C THR A 6 -26.97 4.48 -7.80
N GLY A 7 -25.96 3.76 -8.33
CA GLY A 7 -26.04 2.33 -8.61
C GLY A 7 -26.43 1.57 -7.35
N ALA A 8 -27.28 0.55 -7.53
CA ALA A 8 -27.75 -0.31 -6.47
C ALA A 8 -26.59 -0.82 -5.59
N ILE A 9 -26.86 -1.09 -4.31
CA ILE A 9 -25.85 -1.48 -3.31
C ILE A 9 -24.97 -2.66 -3.80
N CYS A 10 -25.55 -3.63 -4.51
CA CYS A 10 -24.81 -4.75 -5.09
C CYS A 10 -23.72 -4.30 -6.08
N GLU A 11 -23.98 -3.26 -6.88
CA GLU A 11 -22.97 -2.74 -7.81
C GLU A 11 -21.77 -2.07 -7.12
N LEU A 12 -21.98 -1.54 -5.92
CA LEU A 12 -20.91 -0.97 -5.09
C LEU A 12 -20.05 -2.07 -4.44
N LEU A 13 -20.61 -3.26 -4.24
CA LEU A 13 -19.95 -4.39 -3.57
C LEU A 13 -19.20 -5.30 -4.56
N ASP A 14 -19.83 -5.69 -5.67
CA ASP A 14 -19.40 -6.85 -6.47
C ASP A 14 -18.35 -6.56 -7.55
N LYS A 15 -18.05 -5.28 -7.80
CA LYS A 15 -17.07 -4.88 -8.85
C LYS A 15 -15.63 -5.03 -8.34
N LYS A 16 -14.67 -5.15 -9.28
CA LYS A 16 -13.22 -5.13 -8.96
C LYS A 16 -12.80 -3.85 -8.22
N GLU A 17 -13.40 -2.73 -8.62
CA GLU A 17 -13.26 -1.43 -7.97
C GLU A 17 -14.28 -1.22 -6.82
N GLY A 18 -15.06 -2.25 -6.49
CA GLY A 18 -16.05 -2.25 -5.43
C GLY A 18 -15.42 -2.30 -4.03
N ILE A 19 -16.23 -2.01 -3.03
CA ILE A 19 -15.78 -1.81 -1.63
C ILE A 19 -15.10 -3.06 -1.07
N MET A 20 -15.66 -4.25 -1.34
CA MET A 20 -15.13 -5.50 -0.80
C MET A 20 -13.66 -5.71 -1.21
N ARG A 21 -13.35 -5.59 -2.50
CA ARG A 21 -12.00 -5.89 -3.01
C ARG A 21 -11.04 -4.73 -2.84
N LYS A 22 -11.50 -3.50 -3.11
CA LYS A 22 -10.66 -2.30 -3.11
C LYS A 22 -10.40 -1.74 -1.72
N ASN A 23 -11.37 -1.84 -0.82
CA ASN A 23 -11.30 -1.17 0.48
C ASN A 23 -11.31 -2.14 1.66
N MET A 24 -11.80 -3.38 1.53
CA MET A 24 -11.81 -4.34 2.63
C MET A 24 -10.65 -5.33 2.54
N MET A 25 -10.44 -5.96 1.38
CA MET A 25 -9.38 -6.97 1.16
C MET A 25 -7.99 -6.36 0.92
N GLY A 26 -7.88 -5.25 0.18
CA GLY A 26 -6.60 -4.62 -0.16
C GLY A 26 -6.57 -3.15 0.19
N LYS A 27 -6.12 -2.79 1.40
CA LYS A 27 -6.03 -1.39 1.84
C LYS A 27 -4.64 -0.83 1.58
N ARG A 28 -4.57 0.50 1.39
CA ARG A 28 -3.30 1.22 1.52
C ARG A 28 -2.96 1.33 3.00
N VAL A 29 -1.69 1.15 3.33
CA VAL A 29 -1.19 1.12 4.70
C VAL A 29 -0.22 2.26 4.92
N ASP A 30 -0.34 2.89 6.10
CA ASP A 30 0.62 3.87 6.57
C ASP A 30 1.90 3.16 7.06
N LYS A 31 2.99 3.92 7.22
CA LYS A 31 4.33 3.40 7.59
C LYS A 31 4.87 2.33 6.63
N SER A 32 4.80 2.60 5.33
CA SER A 32 5.38 1.75 4.29
C SER A 32 6.25 2.56 3.32
N CYS A 33 7.33 1.96 2.81
CA CYS A 33 8.24 2.57 1.83
C CYS A 33 8.55 1.60 0.68
N ARG A 34 9.04 2.14 -0.44
CA ARG A 34 9.37 1.36 -1.66
C ARG A 34 10.47 2.04 -2.46
N SER A 35 11.50 1.31 -2.85
CA SER A 35 12.65 1.79 -3.63
C SER A 35 13.14 0.75 -4.63
N VAL A 36 14.06 1.17 -5.52
CA VAL A 36 14.81 0.27 -6.39
C VAL A 36 15.88 -0.43 -5.58
N ILE A 37 16.04 -1.75 -5.78
CA ILE A 37 17.05 -2.56 -5.10
C ILE A 37 18.41 -2.41 -5.78
N SER A 38 19.49 -2.44 -5.00
CA SER A 38 20.87 -2.49 -5.48
C SER A 38 21.61 -3.63 -4.76
N PRO A 39 22.49 -4.38 -5.45
CA PRO A 39 23.24 -5.45 -4.81
C PRO A 39 24.35 -4.88 -3.90
N ASP A 40 24.50 -5.45 -2.70
CA ASP A 40 25.57 -5.10 -1.75
C ASP A 40 26.20 -6.38 -1.17
N PRO A 41 27.50 -6.64 -1.39
CA PRO A 41 28.18 -7.84 -0.90
C PRO A 41 28.60 -7.75 0.58
N TYR A 42 28.54 -6.59 1.22
CA TYR A 42 28.96 -6.41 2.61
C TYR A 42 27.86 -6.68 3.63
N LEU A 43 26.62 -6.81 3.17
CA LEU A 43 25.43 -7.02 4.00
C LEU A 43 25.19 -8.50 4.28
N ALA A 44 24.74 -8.84 5.49
CA ALA A 44 24.40 -10.23 5.79
C ALA A 44 23.14 -10.67 5.01
N VAL A 45 22.97 -11.98 4.83
CA VAL A 45 21.84 -12.58 4.08
C VAL A 45 20.46 -12.20 4.68
N ASN A 46 20.44 -11.80 5.96
CA ASN A 46 19.25 -11.55 6.73
C ASN A 46 18.94 -10.05 6.88
N GLU A 47 19.79 -9.19 6.31
CA GLU A 47 19.76 -7.75 6.52
C GLU A 47 19.34 -7.00 5.25
N ILE A 48 18.88 -5.76 5.43
CA ILE A 48 18.56 -4.84 4.33
C ILE A 48 19.12 -3.45 4.61
N GLY A 49 19.76 -2.84 3.61
CA GLY A 49 20.24 -1.47 3.70
C GLY A 49 19.08 -0.48 3.56
N ILE A 50 18.79 0.29 4.61
CA ILE A 50 17.77 1.33 4.59
C ILE A 50 18.43 2.69 4.33
N PRO A 51 18.04 3.42 3.28
CA PRO A 51 18.50 4.80 3.06
C PRO A 51 18.14 5.73 4.23
N PRO A 52 18.98 6.74 4.53
CA PRO A 52 18.73 7.65 5.65
C PRO A 52 17.38 8.39 5.54
N CYS A 53 16.98 8.77 4.32
CA CYS A 53 15.70 9.42 4.08
C CYS A 53 14.48 8.58 4.51
N PHE A 54 14.57 7.24 4.52
CA PHE A 54 13.49 6.39 5.00
C PHE A 54 13.55 6.15 6.50
N ALA A 55 14.77 6.04 7.06
CA ALA A 55 14.98 5.84 8.49
C ALA A 55 14.48 7.04 9.31
N ASP A 56 14.63 8.26 8.81
CA ASP A 56 14.19 9.47 9.50
C ASP A 56 12.66 9.65 9.50
N GLU A 57 11.95 9.08 8.52
CA GLU A 57 10.50 9.24 8.37
C GLU A 57 9.70 8.08 9.00
N LEU A 58 10.23 6.86 8.97
CA LEU A 58 9.57 5.67 9.51
C LEU A 58 9.80 5.55 11.03
N THR A 59 8.77 5.91 11.80
CA THR A 59 8.81 5.85 13.27
C THR A 59 8.07 4.65 13.85
N TYR A 60 8.60 4.10 14.94
CA TYR A 60 7.94 3.09 15.76
C TYR A 60 7.53 3.71 17.11
N ALA A 61 6.34 3.34 17.59
CA ALA A 61 5.91 3.72 18.93
C ALA A 61 6.27 2.54 19.84
N GLU A 62 7.25 2.75 20.73
CA GLU A 62 7.67 1.76 21.72
C GLU A 62 6.61 1.50 22.80
#